data_AF-A0AAW8AQZ0-F1
#
_entry.id   AF-A0AAW8AQZ0-F1
#
_cell.length_a   1.000
_cell.length_b   1.000
_cell.length_c   1.000
_cell.angle_alpha   90.00
_cell.angle_beta   90.00
_cell.angle_gamma   90.00
#
_symmetry.space_group_name_H-M   'P 1'
#
loop_
_entity.id
_entity.type
_entity.pdbx_description
1 polymer ?
#
loop_
_entity_poly.entity_id
_entity_poly.type
_entity_poly.pdbx_seq_one_letter_code
_entity_poly.pdbx_strand_id
1 'polypeptide(L)'
;GKLIGHNTDGIGFFNSLEKYHFNIQNKQMLILGGGGAAIAIIAQAALSGAKKIVVAARKSASYIPLKEKLEKLSVKTGIEILLT
;
A
#
# COMPACT_ATOMS: atom_id res chain seq x y z
N GLY A 1 0.55 -0.74 -32.06
CA GLY A 1 0.29 0.30 -31.04
C GLY A 1 0.81 -0.15 -29.69
N LYS A 2 0.83 0.73 -28.67
CA LYS A 2 1.20 0.39 -27.28
C LYS A 2 -0.03 0.53 -26.37
N LEU A 3 -0.19 -0.37 -25.42
CA LEU A 3 -1.19 -0.27 -24.35
C LEU A 3 -0.50 0.15 -23.06
N ILE A 4 -1.00 1.19 -22.39
CA ILE A 4 -0.47 1.72 -21.14
C ILE A 4 -1.60 1.72 -20.11
N GLY A 5 -1.38 1.07 -18.97
CA GLY A 5 -2.35 0.99 -17.88
C GLY A 5 -1.96 1.88 -16.70
N HIS A 6 -2.96 2.51 -16.09
CA HIS A 6 -2.82 3.32 -14.88
C HIS A 6 -3.68 2.71 -13.77
N ASN A 7 -3.25 2.87 -12.51
CA ASN A 7 -4.03 2.45 -11.35
C ASN A 7 -4.37 3.69 -10.50
N THR A 8 -5.66 4.01 -10.39
CA THR A 8 -6.16 5.19 -9.68
C THR A 8 -6.71 4.89 -8.30
N ASP A 9 -6.79 3.62 -7.89
CA ASP A 9 -7.39 3.22 -6.60
C ASP A 9 -6.63 3.83 -5.42
N GLY A 10 -5.29 3.83 -5.50
CA GLY A 10 -4.42 4.36 -4.43
C GLY A 10 -4.62 5.85 -4.21
N ILE A 11 -4.45 6.66 -5.27
CA ILE A 11 -4.64 8.11 -5.18
C ILE A 11 -6.10 8.48 -4.89
N GLY A 12 -7.07 7.79 -5.48
CA GLY A 12 -8.49 8.00 -5.23
C GLY A 12 -8.86 7.80 -3.76
N PHE A 13 -8.29 6.77 -3.11
CA PHE A 13 -8.48 6.54 -1.67
C PHE A 13 -7.99 7.73 -0.83
N PHE A 14 -6.75 8.20 -1.04
CA PHE A 14 -6.21 9.32 -0.25
C PHE A 14 -6.90 10.65 -0.56
N ASN A 15 -7.28 10.91 -1.82
CA ASN A 15 -8.05 12.08 -2.19
C ASN A 15 -9.41 12.11 -1.46
N SER A 16 -10.05 10.95 -1.27
CA SER A 16 -11.31 10.86 -0.52
C SER A 16 -11.16 11.26 0.96
N LEU A 17 -9.94 11.22 1.51
CA LEU A 17 -9.61 11.59 2.88
C LEU A 17 -9.19 13.06 3.03
N GLU A 18 -8.89 13.77 1.94
CA GLU A 18 -8.48 15.18 1.99
C GLU A 18 -9.55 16.09 2.60
N LYS A 19 -10.84 15.78 2.38
CA LYS A 19 -11.96 16.49 3.01
C LYS A 19 -11.98 16.42 4.54
N TYR A 20 -11.21 15.49 5.12
CA TYR A 20 -11.01 15.35 6.56
C TYR A 20 -9.65 15.91 7.01
N HIS A 21 -8.95 16.65 6.14
CA HIS A 21 -7.59 17.17 6.38
C HIS A 21 -6.58 16.10 6.78
N PHE A 22 -6.77 14.88 6.28
CA PHE A 22 -5.90 13.76 6.59
C PHE A 22 -4.70 13.72 5.64
N ASN A 23 -3.51 13.53 6.21
CA ASN A 23 -2.27 13.26 5.46
C ASN A 23 -1.54 12.09 6.13
N ILE A 24 -1.09 11.13 5.31
CA ILE A 24 -0.37 9.93 5.77
C ILE A 24 1.11 10.17 6.08
N GLN A 25 1.67 11.29 5.61
CA GLN A 25 3.09 11.62 5.78
C GLN A 25 3.52 11.52 7.26
N ASN A 26 4.63 10.81 7.50
CA ASN A 26 5.19 10.54 8.83
C ASN A 26 4.27 9.77 9.80
N LYS A 27 3.15 9.22 9.34
CA LYS A 27 2.24 8.40 10.16
C LYS A 27 2.46 6.90 9.92
N GLN A 28 2.02 6.09 10.90
CA GLN A 28 2.01 4.65 10.77
C GLN A 28 0.63 4.18 10.31
N MET A 29 0.59 3.16 9.46
CA MET A 29 -0.63 2.62 8.88
C MET A 29 -0.76 1.12 9.16
N LEU A 30 -1.93 0.66 9.58
CA LEU A 30 -2.30 -0.75 9.62
C LEU A 30 -3.35 -1.02 8.53
N ILE A 31 -3.14 -2.06 7.73
CA ILE A 31 -4.09 -2.51 6.71
C ILE A 31 -4.46 -3.96 6.97
N LEU A 32 -5.75 -4.25 6.86
CA LEU A 32 -6.29 -5.60 6.97
C LEU A 32 -6.50 -6.17 5.56
N GLY A 33 -5.69 -7.17 5.20
CA GLY A 33 -5.71 -7.83 3.90
C GLY A 33 -4.67 -7.32 2.89
N GLY A 34 -4.44 -8.12 1.85
CA GLY A 34 -3.45 -7.84 0.80
C GLY A 34 -3.98 -8.08 -0.62
N GLY A 35 -5.27 -7.82 -0.84
CA GLY A 35 -5.89 -7.87 -2.15
C GLY A 35 -5.46 -6.72 -3.07
N GLY A 36 -5.99 -6.67 -4.30
CA GLY A 36 -5.60 -5.67 -5.31
C GLY A 36 -5.72 -4.22 -4.84
N ALA A 37 -6.86 -3.85 -4.26
CA ALA A 37 -7.09 -2.50 -3.72
C ALA A 37 -6.13 -2.18 -2.55
N ALA A 38 -5.89 -3.14 -1.65
CA ALA A 38 -4.96 -2.96 -0.54
C ALA A 38 -3.54 -2.69 -1.05
N ILE A 39 -3.07 -3.41 -2.07
CA ILE A 39 -1.76 -3.17 -2.69
C ILE A 39 -1.66 -1.77 -3.30
N ALA A 40 -2.72 -1.30 -3.98
CA ALA A 40 -2.74 0.05 -4.55
C ALA A 40 -2.63 1.13 -3.45
N ILE A 41 -3.36 0.95 -2.35
CA ILE A 41 -3.31 1.87 -1.20
C ILE A 41 -1.95 1.81 -0.50
N ILE A 42 -1.37 0.62 -0.30
CA ILE A 42 -0.02 0.44 0.30
C ILE A 42 1.02 1.16 -0.53
N ALA A 43 1.01 0.95 -1.85
CA ALA A 43 1.96 1.59 -2.75
C ALA A 43 1.83 3.11 -2.69
N GLN A 44 0.59 3.64 -2.73
CA GLN A 44 0.37 5.08 -2.63
C GLN A 44 0.78 5.64 -1.26
N ALA A 45 0.47 4.95 -0.16
CA ALA A 45 0.86 5.37 1.19
C ALA A 45 2.38 5.50 1.33
N ALA A 46 3.12 4.52 0.82
CA ALA A 46 4.57 4.52 0.85
C ALA A 46 5.16 5.66 0.00
N LEU A 47 4.62 5.91 -1.20
CA LEU A 47 5.02 7.03 -2.06
C LEU A 47 4.67 8.40 -1.45
N SER A 48 3.59 8.47 -0.66
CA SER A 48 3.15 9.67 0.06
C SER A 48 3.87 9.87 1.41
N GLY A 49 4.93 9.12 1.69
CA GLY A 49 5.81 9.34 2.85
C GLY A 49 5.26 8.80 4.17
N ALA A 50 4.47 7.72 4.14
CA ALA A 50 4.13 6.98 5.36
C ALA A 50 5.42 6.57 6.12
N LYS A 51 5.40 6.67 7.45
CA LYS A 51 6.55 6.30 8.29
C LYS A 51 6.77 4.79 8.34
N LYS A 52 5.68 4.03 8.40
CA LYS A 52 5.68 2.56 8.50
C LYS A 52 4.32 2.03 8.10
N ILE A 53 4.30 0.89 7.42
CA ILE A 53 3.06 0.19 7.03
C ILE A 53 3.10 -1.22 7.61
N VAL A 54 2.00 -1.64 8.23
CA VAL A 54 1.77 -2.99 8.72
C VAL A 54 0.58 -3.56 7.95
N VAL A 55 0.73 -4.77 7.44
CA VAL A 55 -0.30 -5.51 6.70
C VAL A 55 -0.61 -6.76 7.48
N ALA A 56 -1.86 -6.92 7.92
CA ALA A 56 -2.33 -8.13 8.58
C ALA A 56 -3.08 -9.01 7.57
N ALA A 57 -2.62 -10.24 7.34
CA ALA A 57 -3.25 -11.16 6.40
C ALA A 57 -3.30 -12.59 6.93
N ARG A 58 -4.39 -13.30 6.62
CA ARG A 58 -4.51 -14.73 6.94
C ARG A 58 -3.52 -15.54 6.10
N LYS A 59 -2.86 -16.52 6.73
CA LYS A 59 -2.05 -17.51 6.02
C LYS A 59 -2.96 -18.30 5.07
N SER A 60 -2.72 -18.11 3.79
CA SER A 60 -3.49 -18.64 2.66
C SER A 60 -2.55 -18.78 1.47
N ALA A 61 -3.03 -19.37 0.36
CA ALA A 61 -2.24 -19.53 -0.86
C ALA A 61 -1.64 -18.19 -1.37
N SER A 62 -2.30 -17.06 -1.11
CA SER A 62 -1.83 -15.72 -1.49
C SER A 62 -0.81 -15.09 -0.53
N TYR A 63 -0.52 -15.71 0.62
CA TYR A 63 0.32 -15.10 1.66
C TYR A 63 1.79 -14.94 1.22
N ILE A 64 2.39 -15.96 0.62
CA ILE A 64 3.77 -15.89 0.12
C ILE A 64 3.88 -14.90 -1.05
N PRO A 65 3.03 -14.94 -2.09
CA PRO A 65 3.03 -13.93 -3.14
C PRO A 65 2.81 -12.50 -2.63
N LEU A 66 1.97 -12.33 -1.60
CA LEU A 66 1.76 -11.04 -0.95
C LEU A 66 3.07 -10.55 -0.30
N LYS A 67 3.74 -11.41 0.49
CA LYS A 67 5.00 -11.09 1.14
C LYS A 67 6.03 -10.56 0.15
N GLU A 68 6.25 -11.28 -0.95
CA GLU A 68 7.21 -10.87 -1.99
C GLU A 68 6.85 -9.52 -2.62
N LYS A 69 5.56 -9.24 -2.84
CA LYS A 69 5.10 -7.94 -3.36
C LYS A 69 5.39 -6.81 -2.37
N LEU A 70 5.12 -7.04 -1.09
CA LEU A 70 5.36 -6.04 -0.03
C LEU A 70 6.85 -5.77 0.16
N GLU A 71 7.71 -6.79 0.11
CA GLU A 71 9.17 -6.63 0.14
C GLU A 71 9.67 -5.82 -1.05
N LYS A 72 9.18 -6.11 -2.27
CA LYS A 72 9.51 -5.32 -3.48
C LYS A 72 9.09 -3.86 -3.34
N LEU A 73 7.90 -3.59 -2.77
CA LEU A 73 7.43 -2.23 -2.53
C LEU A 73 8.28 -1.52 -1.48
N SER A 74 8.65 -2.21 -0.40
CA SER A 74 9.49 -1.68 0.67
C SER A 74 10.85 -1.26 0.14
N VAL A 75 11.52 -2.11 -0.64
CA VAL A 75 12.81 -1.79 -1.27
C VAL A 75 12.70 -0.60 -2.24
N LYS A 76 11.64 -0.55 -3.05
CA LYS A 76 11.47 0.53 -4.05
C LYS A 76 11.16 1.89 -3.44
N THR A 77 10.47 1.92 -2.30
CA THR A 77 10.00 3.17 -1.67
C THR A 77 10.89 3.61 -0.50
N GLY A 78 11.73 2.72 0.02
CA GLY A 78 12.52 2.94 1.23
C GLY A 78 11.71 2.92 2.53
N ILE A 79 10.41 2.61 2.46
CA ILE A 79 9.52 2.56 3.62
C ILE A 79 9.46 1.13 4.18
N GLU A 80 9.50 0.99 5.50
CA GLU A 80 9.33 -0.28 6.18
C GLU A 80 7.88 -0.79 6.01
N ILE A 81 7.72 -1.96 5.38
CA ILE A 81 6.42 -2.64 5.22
C ILE A 81 6.49 -4.03 5.84
N LEU A 82 5.74 -4.24 6.92
CA LEU A 82 5.69 -5.50 7.68
C LEU A 82 4.43 -6.29 7.35
N LEU A 83 4.57 -7.59 7.07
CA LEU A 83 3.45 -8.53 6.94
C LEU A 83 3.31 -9.38 8.21
N THR A 84 2.12 -9.40 8.79
CA THR A 84 1.74 -10.19 9.97
C THR A 84 0.54 -11.08 9.73
#